data_AF-A0A2A4T6Z8-F1
#
_entry.id   AF-A0A2A4T6Z8-F1
#
_cell.length_a   1.000
_cell.length_b   1.000
_cell.length_c   1.000
_cell.angle_alpha   90.00
_cell.angle_beta   90.00
_cell.angle_gamma   90.00
#
_symmetry.space_group_name_H-M   'P 1'
#
loop_
_entity.id
_entity.type
_entity.pdbx_description
1 polymer ?
#
loop_
_entity_poly.entity_id
_entity_poly.type
_entity_poly.pdbx_seq_one_letter_code
_entity_poly.pdbx_strand_id
1 'polypeptide(L)'
;MPYKQDTDGFVSFTDVSQNELPQQCQYSSRYINGYAGYPDLGKGLRVTDTDKDYYDIRIHIDDIPEFVLRYKAYKKKHPYGPPQ
;
A
#
# COMPACT_ATOMS: atom_id res chain seq x y z
N MET A 1 -15.10 -5.28 -4.56
CA MET A 1 -15.16 -6.65 -4.01
C MET A 1 -14.91 -6.55 -2.50
N PRO A 2 -15.56 -7.33 -1.63
CA PRO A 2 -15.20 -7.31 -0.21
C PRO A 2 -13.79 -7.90 -0.03
N TYR A 3 -12.94 -7.23 0.73
CA TYR A 3 -11.61 -7.73 1.08
C TYR A 3 -11.72 -8.97 1.97
N LYS A 4 -10.81 -9.93 1.81
CA LYS A 4 -10.68 -11.03 2.76
C LYS A 4 -9.87 -10.54 3.96
N GLN A 5 -10.58 -10.19 5.04
CA GLN A 5 -9.98 -9.77 6.30
C GLN A 5 -9.75 -10.95 7.25
N ASP A 6 -8.70 -10.85 8.06
CA ASP A 6 -8.52 -11.74 9.22
C ASP A 6 -9.37 -11.27 10.43
N THR A 7 -9.22 -11.95 11.56
CA THR A 7 -9.97 -11.65 12.79
C THR A 7 -9.64 -10.27 13.37
N ASP A 8 -8.48 -9.72 13.02
CA ASP A 8 -7.96 -8.45 13.53
C ASP A 8 -8.22 -7.28 12.54
N GLY A 9 -8.97 -7.53 11.46
CA GLY A 9 -9.34 -6.52 10.48
C GLY A 9 -8.25 -6.19 9.46
N PHE A 10 -7.18 -6.99 9.40
CA PHE A 10 -6.13 -6.83 8.41
C PHE A 10 -6.49 -7.56 7.11
N VAL A 11 -6.15 -6.94 5.98
CA VAL A 11 -6.35 -7.51 4.64
C VAL A 11 -5.01 -7.63 3.94
N SER A 12 -4.90 -8.55 2.97
CA SER A 12 -3.72 -8.66 2.13
C SER A 12 -3.53 -7.38 1.33
N PHE A 13 -2.33 -6.80 1.38
CA PHE A 13 -2.00 -5.65 0.55
C PHE A 13 -1.95 -6.02 -0.94
N THR A 14 -1.74 -7.29 -1.27
CA THR A 14 -1.87 -7.78 -2.64
C THR A 14 -3.29 -7.55 -3.17
N ASP A 15 -4.32 -7.86 -2.37
CA ASP A 15 -5.72 -7.64 -2.74
C ASP A 15 -6.01 -6.14 -2.90
N VAL A 16 -5.51 -5.32 -1.97
CA VAL A 16 -5.65 -3.85 -2.05
C VAL A 16 -4.99 -3.32 -3.32
N SER A 17 -3.77 -3.75 -3.63
CA SER A 17 -3.06 -3.30 -4.82
C SER A 17 -3.75 -3.70 -6.11
N GLN A 18 -4.34 -4.90 -6.18
CA GLN A 18 -5.03 -5.37 -7.39
C GLN A 18 -6.37 -4.66 -7.63
N ASN A 19 -7.07 -4.27 -6.56
CA ASN A 19 -8.40 -3.66 -6.66
C ASN A 19 -8.36 -2.13 -6.73
N GLU A 20 -7.47 -1.48 -5.98
CA GLU A 20 -7.50 -0.02 -5.77
C GLU A 20 -6.40 0.74 -6.50
N LEU A 21 -5.31 0.06 -6.86
CA LEU A 21 -4.10 0.68 -7.39
C LEU A 21 -3.86 0.21 -8.84
N PRO A 22 -3.46 1.11 -9.75
CA PRO A 22 -3.25 0.77 -11.17
C PRO A 22 -1.89 0.06 -11.41
N GLN A 23 -1.36 -0.69 -10.44
CA GLN A 23 -0.05 -1.34 -10.55
C GLN A 23 0.03 -2.63 -9.71
N GLN A 24 1.02 -3.48 -10.04
CA GLN A 24 1.27 -4.72 -9.31
C GLN A 24 1.74 -4.46 -7.87
N CYS A 25 1.41 -5.39 -6.95
CA CYS A 25 1.73 -5.30 -5.53
C CYS A 25 3.23 -5.06 -5.25
N GLN A 26 4.12 -5.68 -6.03
CA GLN A 26 5.57 -5.49 -5.92
C GLN A 26 6.01 -4.02 -6.05
N TYR A 27 5.30 -3.22 -6.86
CA TYR A 27 5.59 -1.80 -7.03
C TYR A 27 4.83 -0.92 -6.03
N SER A 28 3.61 -1.31 -5.67
CA SER A 28 2.80 -0.61 -4.65
C SER A 28 3.40 -0.71 -3.26
N SER A 29 4.01 -1.84 -2.92
CA SER A 29 4.61 -2.07 -1.60
C SER A 29 5.75 -1.10 -1.29
N ARG A 30 6.44 -0.57 -2.31
CA ARG A 30 7.50 0.45 -2.13
C ARG A 30 6.99 1.73 -1.47
N TYR A 31 5.71 2.05 -1.67
CA TYR A 31 5.05 3.21 -1.09
C TYR A 31 4.55 2.97 0.33
N ILE A 32 4.54 1.72 0.81
CA ILE A 32 4.07 1.40 2.16
C ILE A 32 5.06 1.84 3.23
N ASN A 33 6.35 1.63 2.99
CA ASN A 33 7.42 1.89 3.96
C ASN A 33 8.50 2.84 3.41
N GLY A 34 8.29 3.38 2.20
CA GLY A 34 9.27 4.25 1.54
C GLY A 34 10.53 3.54 1.06
N TYR A 35 10.46 2.23 0.76
CA TYR A 35 11.59 1.46 0.27
C TYR A 35 12.16 2.04 -1.03
N ALA A 36 13.50 2.00 -1.17
CA ALA A 36 14.23 2.43 -2.37
C ALA A 36 13.96 3.90 -2.80
N GLY A 37 13.84 4.82 -1.84
CA GLY A 37 13.68 6.26 -2.12
C GLY A 37 12.24 6.68 -2.45
N TYR A 38 11.28 5.77 -2.30
CA TYR A 38 9.86 6.09 -2.43
C TYR A 38 9.36 6.81 -1.16
N PRO A 39 8.28 7.60 -1.25
CA PRO A 39 7.69 8.18 -0.05
C PRO A 39 7.04 7.09 0.81
N ASP A 40 7.16 7.22 2.12
CA ASP A 40 6.45 6.41 3.10
C ASP A 40 5.00 6.91 3.24
N LEU A 41 4.09 6.33 2.44
CA LEU A 41 2.66 6.64 2.47
C LEU A 41 1.91 5.81 3.51
N GLY A 42 2.50 4.71 3.99
CA GLY A 42 1.98 3.88 5.07
C GLY A 42 2.28 4.43 6.46
N LYS A 43 3.09 5.50 6.56
CA LYS A 43 3.42 6.16 7.83
C LYS A 43 2.17 6.47 8.67
N GLY A 44 2.15 5.93 9.88
CA GLY A 44 1.06 6.11 10.84
C GLY A 44 -0.20 5.30 10.55
N LEU A 45 -0.18 4.43 9.53
CA LEU A 45 -1.22 3.45 9.27
C LEU A 45 -0.86 2.12 9.94
N ARG A 46 -1.87 1.29 10.22
CA ARG A 46 -1.70 -0.06 10.75
C ARG A 46 -1.30 -0.98 9.59
N VAL A 47 0.00 -1.07 9.36
CA VAL A 47 0.61 -1.97 8.39
C VAL A 47 1.53 -2.94 9.12
N THR A 48 1.48 -4.22 8.74
CA THR A 48 2.31 -5.28 9.31
C THR A 48 3.09 -6.01 8.22
N ASP A 49 4.10 -6.78 8.64
CA ASP A 49 4.93 -7.62 7.77
C ASP A 49 5.67 -6.83 6.66
N THR A 50 5.98 -5.56 6.91
CA THR A 50 6.63 -4.65 5.94
C THR A 50 8.10 -4.97 5.67
N ASP A 51 8.69 -5.81 6.51
CA ASP A 51 10.07 -6.31 6.46
C ASP A 51 10.20 -7.68 5.78
N LYS A 52 9.07 -8.30 5.42
CA LYS A 52 9.00 -9.60 4.72
C LYS A 52 8.84 -9.42 3.20
N ASP A 53 8.60 -10.53 2.51
CA ASP A 53 8.21 -10.49 1.10
C ASP A 53 6.94 -9.65 0.92
N TYR A 54 6.87 -8.92 -0.19
CA TYR A 54 5.76 -8.00 -0.46
C TYR A 54 4.37 -8.66 -0.52
N TYR A 55 4.32 -9.99 -0.68
CA TYR A 55 3.10 -10.79 -0.62
C TYR A 55 2.52 -10.91 0.79
N ASP A 56 3.36 -10.81 1.81
CA ASP A 56 2.98 -10.95 3.23
C ASP A 56 2.47 -9.63 3.83
N ILE A 57 2.69 -8.51 3.16
CA ILE A 57 2.29 -7.20 3.65
C ILE A 57 0.77 -7.15 3.85
N ARG A 58 0.36 -6.66 5.02
CA ARG A 58 -1.03 -6.51 5.39
C ARG A 58 -1.33 -5.11 5.90
N ILE A 59 -2.53 -4.62 5.61
CA ILE A 59 -3.02 -3.29 6.03
C ILE A 59 -4.39 -3.44 6.68
N HIS A 60 -4.65 -2.68 7.74
CA HIS A 60 -5.97 -2.66 8.36
C HIS A 60 -7.02 -2.06 7.41
N ILE A 61 -8.22 -2.66 7.36
CA ILE A 61 -9.27 -2.29 6.40
C ILE A 61 -9.64 -0.80 6.44
N ASP A 62 -9.77 -0.24 7.65
CA ASP A 62 -10.08 1.18 7.84
C ASP A 62 -8.99 2.14 7.34
N ASP A 63 -7.75 1.67 7.19
CA ASP A 63 -6.62 2.51 6.76
C ASP A 63 -6.42 2.46 5.23
N ILE A 64 -7.08 1.54 4.54
CA ILE A 64 -7.03 1.41 3.08
C ILE A 64 -7.44 2.71 2.37
N PRO A 65 -8.58 3.36 2.70
CA PRO A 65 -9.00 4.57 1.99
C PRO A 65 -7.97 5.70 2.11
N GLU A 66 -7.37 5.85 3.28
CA GLU A 66 -6.33 6.84 3.55
C GLU A 66 -5.05 6.54 2.75
N PHE A 67 -4.59 5.27 2.74
CA PHE A 67 -3.45 4.87 1.92
C PHE A 67 -3.69 5.14 0.43
N VAL A 68 -4.86 4.74 -0.08
CA VAL A 68 -5.25 4.93 -1.48
C VAL A 68 -5.33 6.41 -1.85
N LEU A 69 -5.85 7.26 -0.94
CA LEU A 69 -5.90 8.71 -1.11
C LEU A 69 -4.48 9.29 -1.24
N ARG A 70 -3.59 8.93 -0.31
CA ARG A 70 -2.17 9.37 -0.32
C ARG A 70 -1.46 8.93 -1.60
N TYR A 71 -1.69 7.69 -2.01
CA TYR A 71 -1.12 7.14 -3.23
C TYR A 71 -1.59 7.89 -4.49
N LYS A 72 -2.90 8.11 -4.64
CA LYS A 72 -3.47 8.87 -5.76
C LYS A 72 -2.97 10.32 -5.77
N ALA A 73 -2.90 10.97 -4.62
CA ALA A 73 -2.37 12.32 -4.49
C ALA A 73 -0.89 12.41 -4.91
N TYR A 74 -0.08 11.41 -4.53
CA TYR A 74 1.31 11.33 -4.96
C TYR A 74 1.43 11.10 -6.47
N LYS A 75 0.73 10.10 -7.03
CA LYS A 75 0.77 9.78 -8.46
C LYS A 75 0.29 10.92 -9.35
N LYS A 76 -0.66 11.74 -8.87
CA LYS A 76 -1.10 12.95 -9.58
C LYS A 76 0.04 13.97 -9.75
N LYS A 77 0.95 14.07 -8.77
CA LYS A 77 2.13 14.95 -8.82
C LYS A 77 3.31 14.29 -9.54
N HIS A 78 3.43 12.96 -9.43
CA HIS A 78 4.57 12.18 -9.91
C HIS A 78 4.08 10.97 -10.74
N PRO A 79 3.62 11.18 -11.98
CA PRO A 79 3.04 10.12 -12.81
C PRO A 79 4.05 9.00 -13.13
N TYR A 80 5.35 9.31 -13.16
CA TYR A 80 6.42 8.38 -13.50
C TYR A 80 7.14 7.76 -12.27
N GLY A 81 6.72 8.07 -11.05
CA GLY A 81 7.39 7.62 -9.82
C GLY A 81 8.28 8.71 -9.18
N PRO A 82 9.02 8.39 -8.11
CA PRO A 82 9.94 9.34 -7.48
C PRO A 82 10.99 9.85 -8.47
N PRO A 83 11.42 11.12 -8.36
CA PRO A 83 12.59 11.60 -9.07
C PRO A 83 13.81 10.74 -8.70
N GLN A 84 14.53 10.25 -9.71
CA GLN A 84 15.77 9.48 -9.55
C GLN A 84 16.93 10.35 -9.10
#